data_AF-A0A357G0T4-F1
#
_entry.id   AF-A0A357G0T4-F1
#
_cell.length_a   1.000
_cell.length_b   1.000
_cell.length_c   1.000
_cell.angle_alpha   90.00
_cell.angle_beta   90.00
_cell.angle_gamma   90.00
#
_symmetry.space_group_name_H-M   'P 1'
#
loop_
_entity.id
_entity.type
_entity.pdbx_description
1 polymer ?
#
loop_
_entity_poly.entity_id
_entity_poly.type
_entity_poly.pdbx_seq_one_letter_code
_entity_poly.pdbx_strand_id
1 'polypeptide(L)'
;MSQPRKAITLIGMSGAGKSYLAAKMARWGWVNYSCDELIGTKYLKGELSGVPADDPMQLLSAFVGKIGNPAKGGLGTEEFRRRQKLYYDAEAEALRDTAEAIKSAHGQGRHFVNDSSGSLCEIEDEKLLAEVGKNTLFVYLKIGQNAHETLLNRAFTNPKPLYFPVPFFKERVQSYMQQFEMNAVEDIDPDEFLRWVFPYLFESRLPKYKALAEKYGVSISVSDIADVESEQDFLNVVAGALGKSL
;
A
#
# COMPACT_ATOMS: atom_id res chain seq x y z
N MET A 1 -0.21 34.66 11.96
CA MET A 1 -0.98 33.47 12.39
C MET A 1 -0.27 32.25 11.82
N SER A 2 0.04 31.22 12.63
CA SER A 2 0.63 29.98 12.10
C SER A 2 -0.41 29.30 11.20
N GLN A 3 -0.02 28.93 9.97
CA GLN A 3 -0.91 28.16 9.09
C GLN A 3 -1.37 26.87 9.79
N PRO A 4 -2.63 26.42 9.59
CA PRO A 4 -3.09 25.16 10.13
C PRO A 4 -2.20 24.01 9.63
N ARG A 5 -1.82 23.10 10.54
CA ARG A 5 -0.97 21.96 10.20
C ARG A 5 -1.77 20.91 9.44
N LYS A 6 -1.28 20.58 8.25
CA LYS A 6 -1.87 19.62 7.31
C LYS A 6 -1.36 18.21 7.59
N ALA A 7 -2.26 17.24 7.47
CA ALA A 7 -1.96 15.82 7.55
C ALA A 7 -2.67 15.09 6.41
N ILE A 8 -1.94 14.28 5.64
CA ILE A 8 -2.49 13.52 4.51
C ILE A 8 -2.15 12.04 4.62
N THR A 9 -3.00 11.19 4.04
CA THR A 9 -2.71 9.78 3.79
C THR A 9 -2.71 9.54 2.29
N LEU A 10 -1.55 9.18 1.73
CA LEU A 10 -1.43 8.83 0.32
C LEU A 10 -1.97 7.41 0.12
N ILE A 11 -2.93 7.22 -0.78
CA ILE A 11 -3.47 5.89 -1.11
C ILE A 11 -3.37 5.63 -2.61
N GLY A 12 -3.35 4.35 -2.99
CA GLY A 12 -3.29 3.93 -4.39
C GLY A 12 -2.43 2.69 -4.58
N MET A 13 -2.48 2.13 -5.79
CA MET A 13 -1.79 0.88 -6.15
C MET A 13 -0.29 0.92 -5.82
N SER A 14 0.30 -0.28 -5.59
CA SER A 14 1.75 -0.40 -5.50
C SER A 14 2.41 0.07 -6.80
N GLY A 15 3.34 1.02 -6.69
CA GLY A 15 3.94 1.70 -7.84
C GLY A 15 3.21 2.93 -8.38
N ALA A 16 2.11 3.37 -7.77
CA ALA A 16 1.42 4.61 -8.14
C ALA A 16 2.22 5.90 -7.80
N GLY A 17 3.40 5.78 -7.18
CA GLY A 17 4.27 6.93 -6.84
C GLY A 17 4.09 7.49 -5.43
N LYS A 18 3.38 6.81 -4.53
CA LYS A 18 3.14 7.26 -3.14
C LYS A 18 4.45 7.59 -2.40
N SER A 19 5.37 6.63 -2.30
CA SER A 19 6.65 6.84 -1.62
C SER A 19 7.54 7.88 -2.30
N TYR A 20 7.44 8.03 -3.62
CA TYR A 20 8.14 9.10 -4.34
C TYR A 20 7.62 10.49 -3.94
N LEU A 21 6.29 10.66 -3.88
CA LEU A 21 5.67 11.88 -3.43
C LEU A 21 5.94 12.15 -1.94
N ALA A 22 5.82 11.13 -1.08
CA ALA A 22 6.12 11.25 0.35
C ALA A 22 7.59 11.66 0.59
N ALA A 23 8.54 11.14 -0.19
CA ALA A 23 9.93 11.55 -0.14
C ALA A 23 10.14 13.00 -0.63
N LYS A 24 9.39 13.45 -1.66
CA LYS A 24 9.35 14.88 -2.06
C LYS A 24 8.86 15.75 -0.89
N MET A 25 7.75 15.37 -0.25
CA MET A 25 7.17 16.08 0.89
C MET A 25 8.10 16.13 2.10
N ALA A 26 8.84 15.05 2.37
CA ALA A 26 9.86 15.02 3.41
C ALA A 26 10.94 16.10 3.18
N ARG A 27 11.38 16.30 1.93
CA ARG A 27 12.33 17.37 1.56
C ARG A 27 11.73 18.77 1.75
N TRP A 28 10.41 18.91 1.64
CA TRP A 28 9.69 20.14 1.97
C TRP A 28 9.43 20.31 3.48
N GLY A 29 9.94 19.42 4.33
CA GLY A 29 9.84 19.52 5.78
C GLY A 29 8.66 18.77 6.40
N TRP A 30 7.92 17.96 5.65
CA TRP A 30 6.86 17.10 6.21
C TRP A 30 7.47 15.93 6.98
N VAL A 31 6.81 15.47 8.03
CA VAL A 31 7.12 14.18 8.66
C VAL A 31 6.60 13.09 7.73
N ASN A 32 7.51 12.26 7.22
CA ASN A 32 7.16 11.08 6.42
C ASN A 32 7.00 9.87 7.33
N TYR A 33 5.77 9.35 7.37
CA TYR A 33 5.41 8.15 8.08
C TYR A 33 5.20 7.02 7.08
N SER A 34 6.20 6.14 6.94
CA SER A 34 6.12 4.98 6.04
C SER A 34 5.51 3.79 6.78
N CYS A 35 4.31 3.36 6.36
CA CYS A 35 3.66 2.19 6.93
C CYS A 35 4.50 0.92 6.73
N ASP A 36 5.05 0.71 5.53
CA ASP A 36 5.86 -0.48 5.25
C ASP A 36 7.13 -0.51 6.11
N GLU A 37 7.83 0.62 6.28
CA GLU A 37 9.00 0.70 7.17
C GLU A 37 8.63 0.38 8.62
N LEU A 38 7.52 0.89 9.11
CA LEU A 38 7.07 0.62 10.48
C LEU A 38 6.64 -0.83 10.68
N ILE A 39 5.93 -1.41 9.70
CA ILE A 39 5.58 -2.83 9.71
C ILE A 39 6.86 -3.67 9.85
N GLY A 40 7.88 -3.41 9.04
CA GLY A 40 9.12 -4.19 9.10
C GLY A 40 9.95 -3.95 10.36
N THR A 41 10.11 -2.70 10.78
CA THR A 41 11.06 -2.32 11.85
C THR A 41 10.48 -2.39 13.26
N LYS A 42 9.15 -2.32 13.40
CA LYS A 42 8.46 -2.38 14.70
C LYS A 42 7.63 -3.65 14.85
N TYR A 43 6.66 -3.87 13.95
CA TYR A 43 5.62 -4.89 14.17
C TYR A 43 6.04 -6.31 13.80
N LEU A 44 6.83 -6.45 12.73
CA LEU A 44 7.34 -7.73 12.26
C LEU A 44 8.82 -7.92 12.56
N LYS A 45 9.46 -7.02 13.32
CA LYS A 45 10.90 -7.08 13.61
C LYS A 45 11.38 -8.45 14.09
N GLY A 46 10.61 -9.08 14.99
CA GLY A 46 10.91 -10.42 15.49
C GLY A 46 10.86 -11.50 14.40
N GLU A 47 9.82 -11.45 13.57
CA GLU A 47 9.61 -12.37 12.44
C GLU A 47 10.65 -12.17 11.32
N LEU A 48 11.15 -10.94 11.14
CA LEU A 48 12.14 -10.60 10.10
C LEU A 48 13.59 -10.94 10.49
N SER A 49 13.86 -11.22 11.77
CA SER A 49 15.23 -11.43 12.28
C SER A 49 15.98 -12.62 11.66
N GLY A 50 15.29 -13.50 10.93
CA GLY A 50 15.86 -14.63 10.19
C GLY A 50 15.60 -14.63 8.68
N VAL A 51 15.09 -13.52 8.12
CA VAL A 51 14.80 -13.40 6.69
C VAL A 51 16.05 -12.89 5.96
N PRO A 52 16.51 -13.53 4.86
CA PRO A 52 17.71 -13.09 4.16
C PRO A 52 17.41 -11.92 3.21
N ALA A 53 17.65 -10.68 3.65
CA ALA A 53 17.76 -9.51 2.77
C ALA A 53 18.54 -8.36 3.43
N ASP A 54 19.19 -7.53 2.61
CA ASP A 54 20.07 -6.43 3.07
C ASP A 54 19.32 -5.10 3.32
N ASP A 55 18.03 -5.03 3.00
CA ASP A 55 17.20 -3.82 3.05
C ASP A 55 15.86 -4.13 3.75
N PRO A 56 15.41 -3.32 4.74
CA PRO A 56 14.12 -3.49 5.42
C PRO A 56 12.91 -3.70 4.49
N MET A 57 12.87 -3.03 3.33
CA MET A 57 11.77 -3.19 2.37
C MET A 57 11.82 -4.52 1.63
N GLN A 58 13.03 -4.98 1.31
CA GLN A 58 13.23 -6.30 0.75
C GLN A 58 12.95 -7.39 1.77
N LEU A 59 13.29 -7.18 3.05
CA LEU A 59 12.96 -8.08 4.15
C LEU A 59 11.44 -8.26 4.30
N LEU A 60 10.70 -7.15 4.33
CA LEU A 60 9.24 -7.19 4.44
C LEU A 60 8.60 -7.89 3.24
N SER A 61 9.03 -7.55 2.03
CA SER A 61 8.58 -8.19 0.79
C SER A 61 8.87 -9.70 0.81
N ALA A 62 10.08 -10.11 1.16
CA ALA A 62 10.47 -11.52 1.27
C ALA A 62 9.67 -12.27 2.35
N PHE A 63 9.35 -11.60 3.46
CA PHE A 63 8.48 -12.16 4.48
C PHE A 63 7.07 -12.42 3.95
N VAL A 64 6.40 -11.42 3.37
CA VAL A 64 5.04 -11.58 2.80
C VAL A 64 4.95 -12.81 1.89
N GLY A 65 6.00 -13.03 1.10
CA GLY A 65 6.23 -14.29 0.37
C GLY A 65 5.24 -14.55 -0.77
N LYS A 66 5.38 -15.71 -1.39
CA LYS A 66 4.58 -16.15 -2.54
C LYS A 66 4.00 -17.52 -2.24
N ILE A 67 2.75 -17.78 -2.58
CA ILE A 67 2.16 -19.12 -2.45
C ILE A 67 2.74 -20.05 -3.51
N GLY A 68 3.01 -21.31 -3.16
CA GLY A 68 3.31 -22.34 -4.14
C GLY A 68 4.55 -23.16 -3.81
N ASN A 69 5.17 -23.71 -4.85
CA ASN A 69 6.25 -24.67 -4.76
C ASN A 69 7.47 -24.13 -3.97
N PRO A 70 7.83 -24.76 -2.83
CA PRO A 70 8.99 -24.34 -2.04
C PRO A 70 10.33 -24.41 -2.77
N ALA A 71 10.51 -25.36 -3.69
CA ALA A 71 11.72 -25.46 -4.51
C ALA A 71 11.86 -24.30 -5.50
N LYS A 72 10.79 -23.56 -5.76
CA LYS A 72 10.77 -22.33 -6.58
C LYS A 72 10.64 -21.05 -5.75
N GLY A 73 10.90 -21.11 -4.44
CA GLY A 73 10.79 -19.97 -3.53
C GLY A 73 9.36 -19.64 -3.07
N GLY A 74 8.43 -20.58 -3.25
CA GLY A 74 7.07 -20.49 -2.72
C GLY A 74 6.97 -20.90 -1.26
N LEU A 75 5.82 -20.61 -0.67
CA LEU A 75 5.42 -21.02 0.67
C LEU A 75 4.23 -21.97 0.56
N GLY A 76 4.20 -22.98 1.43
CA GLY A 76 3.01 -23.82 1.62
C GLY A 76 1.84 -23.01 2.19
N THR A 77 0.62 -23.56 2.05
CA THR A 77 -0.63 -22.85 2.38
C THR A 77 -0.68 -22.31 3.81
N GLU A 78 -0.26 -23.11 4.79
CA GLU A 78 -0.35 -22.73 6.21
C GLU A 78 0.58 -21.56 6.53
N GLU A 79 1.84 -21.65 6.12
CA GLU A 79 2.83 -20.60 6.35
C GLU A 79 2.49 -19.32 5.59
N PHE A 80 2.05 -19.43 4.33
CA PHE A 80 1.60 -18.27 3.57
C PHE A 80 0.45 -17.55 4.28
N ARG A 81 -0.58 -18.28 4.74
CA ARG A 81 -1.70 -17.68 5.49
C ARG A 81 -1.26 -17.05 6.81
N ARG A 82 -0.35 -17.69 7.54
CA ARG A 82 0.21 -17.14 8.79
C ARG A 82 0.86 -15.78 8.54
N ARG A 83 1.73 -15.69 7.52
CA ARG A 83 2.44 -14.44 7.18
C ARG A 83 1.50 -13.36 6.66
N GLN A 84 0.51 -13.72 5.84
CA GLN A 84 -0.51 -12.78 5.37
C GLN A 84 -1.32 -12.19 6.54
N LYS A 85 -1.69 -13.02 7.52
CA LYS A 85 -2.35 -12.55 8.75
C LYS A 85 -1.45 -11.61 9.56
N LEU A 86 -0.20 -11.99 9.80
CA LEU A 86 0.75 -11.16 10.54
C LEU A 86 0.98 -9.81 9.85
N TYR A 87 1.10 -9.80 8.52
CA TYR A 87 1.21 -8.57 7.75
C TYR A 87 -0.05 -7.70 7.89
N TYR A 88 -1.25 -8.28 7.77
CA TYR A 88 -2.50 -7.55 7.96
C TYR A 88 -2.62 -6.94 9.36
N ASP A 89 -2.34 -7.73 10.39
CA ASP A 89 -2.40 -7.27 11.79
C ASP A 89 -1.39 -6.13 12.00
N ALA A 90 -0.17 -6.27 11.46
CA ALA A 90 0.86 -5.23 11.53
C ALA A 90 0.48 -3.95 10.76
N GLU A 91 -0.16 -4.08 9.60
CA GLU A 91 -0.65 -2.93 8.84
C GLU A 91 -1.75 -2.18 9.60
N ALA A 92 -2.68 -2.91 10.24
CA ALA A 92 -3.71 -2.32 11.09
C ALA A 92 -3.10 -1.55 12.27
N GLU A 93 -2.10 -2.11 12.96
CA GLU A 93 -1.43 -1.43 14.07
C GLU A 93 -0.61 -0.22 13.60
N ALA A 94 0.05 -0.30 12.44
CA ALA A 94 0.72 0.85 11.83
C ALA A 94 -0.27 1.98 11.52
N LEU A 95 -1.51 1.66 11.15
CA LEU A 95 -2.55 2.69 10.99
C LEU A 95 -3.05 3.25 12.32
N ARG A 96 -3.18 2.42 13.37
CA ARG A 96 -3.59 2.89 14.71
C ARG A 96 -2.63 3.94 15.28
N ASP A 97 -1.34 3.75 15.07
CA ASP A 97 -0.29 4.69 15.49
C ASP A 97 -0.35 6.07 14.79
N THR A 98 -1.09 6.18 13.68
CA THR A 98 -1.11 7.39 12.85
C THR A 98 -1.57 8.63 13.62
N ALA A 99 -2.56 8.49 14.52
CA ALA A 99 -3.07 9.61 15.30
C ALA A 99 -2.01 10.22 16.24
N GLU A 100 -1.23 9.36 16.92
CA GLU A 100 -0.15 9.81 17.78
C GLU A 100 1.01 10.40 16.97
N ALA A 101 1.34 9.79 15.83
CA ALA A 101 2.38 10.30 14.92
C ALA A 101 2.03 11.70 14.39
N ILE A 102 0.77 11.95 14.04
CA ILE A 102 0.28 13.28 13.64
C ILE A 102 0.44 14.28 14.78
N LYS A 103 0.01 13.92 16.00
CA LYS A 103 0.15 14.78 17.18
C LYS A 103 1.61 15.16 17.42
N SER A 104 2.52 14.20 17.30
CA SER A 104 3.96 14.42 17.43
C SER A 104 4.50 15.36 16.34
N ALA A 105 4.16 15.12 15.07
CA ALA A 105 4.56 15.97 13.95
C ALA A 105 4.07 17.42 14.11
N HIS A 106 2.81 17.59 14.51
CA HIS A 106 2.23 18.91 14.75
C HIS A 106 2.86 19.61 15.96
N GLY A 107 3.21 18.88 17.02
CA GLY A 107 3.96 19.39 18.17
C GLY A 107 5.36 19.90 17.80
N GLN A 108 5.98 19.33 16.77
CA GLN A 108 7.23 19.80 16.17
C GLN A 108 7.02 20.96 15.18
N GLY A 109 5.78 21.41 14.97
CA GLY A 109 5.47 22.43 13.97
C GLY A 109 5.69 21.95 12.53
N ARG A 110 5.47 20.67 12.25
CA ARG A 110 5.62 20.08 10.91
C ARG A 110 4.28 19.58 10.38
N HIS A 111 4.17 19.48 9.06
CA HIS A 111 3.08 18.75 8.40
C HIS A 111 3.34 17.25 8.42
N PHE A 112 2.33 16.45 8.11
CA PHE A 112 2.40 14.99 8.20
C PHE A 112 1.93 14.30 6.91
N VAL A 113 2.69 13.33 6.42
CA VAL A 113 2.29 12.45 5.34
C VAL A 113 2.41 11.00 5.80
N ASN A 114 1.29 10.27 5.74
CA ASN A 114 1.25 8.82 5.81
C ASN A 114 1.46 8.25 4.41
N ASP A 115 2.66 7.73 4.16
CA ASP A 115 2.97 6.89 3.00
C ASP A 115 2.46 5.48 3.27
N SER A 116 1.19 5.26 2.92
CA SER A 116 0.54 3.98 3.16
C SER A 116 1.01 2.89 2.21
N SER A 117 0.76 1.63 2.59
CA SER A 117 1.04 0.49 1.72
C SER A 117 0.07 0.46 0.51
N GLY A 118 0.29 -0.48 -0.41
CA GLY A 118 -0.66 -0.78 -1.48
C GLY A 118 -1.86 -1.65 -1.07
N SER A 119 -1.97 -2.05 0.19
CA SER A 119 -3.06 -2.86 0.76
C SER A 119 -3.91 -2.12 1.79
N LEU A 120 -3.67 -0.83 2.08
CA LEU A 120 -4.50 -0.07 3.01
C LEU A 120 -6.00 -0.15 2.67
N CYS A 121 -6.34 -0.20 1.38
CA CYS A 121 -7.73 -0.33 0.94
C CYS A 121 -8.39 -1.68 1.27
N GLU A 122 -7.63 -2.63 1.80
CA GLU A 122 -8.08 -3.95 2.24
C GLU A 122 -8.31 -4.04 3.75
N ILE A 123 -8.08 -2.96 4.50
CA ILE A 123 -8.38 -2.90 5.93
C ILE A 123 -9.89 -2.97 6.13
N GLU A 124 -10.35 -3.99 6.86
CA GLU A 124 -11.78 -4.23 7.10
C GLU A 124 -12.31 -3.47 8.32
N ASP A 125 -11.43 -2.99 9.21
CA ASP A 125 -11.81 -2.18 10.38
C ASP A 125 -12.25 -0.77 9.94
N GLU A 126 -13.55 -0.61 9.69
CA GLU A 126 -14.14 0.67 9.29
C GLU A 126 -13.94 1.78 10.32
N LYS A 127 -13.85 1.44 11.62
CA LYS A 127 -13.64 2.43 12.69
C LYS A 127 -12.22 2.97 12.61
N LEU A 128 -11.25 2.09 12.40
CA LEU A 128 -9.86 2.47 12.16
C LEU A 128 -9.74 3.38 10.94
N LEU A 129 -10.32 2.98 9.79
CA LEU A 129 -10.29 3.81 8.58
C LEU A 129 -10.97 5.17 8.81
N ALA A 130 -12.10 5.21 9.53
CA ALA A 130 -12.77 6.45 9.88
C ALA A 130 -11.94 7.33 10.82
N GLU A 131 -11.18 6.75 11.75
CA GLU A 131 -10.27 7.49 12.61
C GLU A 131 -9.10 8.10 11.83
N VAL A 132 -8.48 7.34 10.93
CA VAL A 132 -7.42 7.87 10.06
C VAL A 132 -7.97 8.97 9.15
N GLY A 133 -9.17 8.78 8.58
CA GLY A 133 -9.84 9.76 7.72
C GLY A 133 -10.34 11.01 8.44
N LYS A 134 -10.59 10.94 9.76
CA LYS A 134 -10.87 12.14 10.58
C LYS A 134 -9.63 12.97 10.85
N ASN A 135 -8.46 12.34 10.92
CA ASN A 135 -7.20 12.99 11.26
C ASN A 135 -6.35 13.37 10.04
N THR A 136 -6.65 12.81 8.86
CA THR A 136 -5.90 13.04 7.62
C THR A 136 -6.82 13.17 6.41
N LEU A 137 -6.40 13.97 5.43
CA LEU A 137 -7.02 13.97 4.10
C LEU A 137 -6.48 12.79 3.28
N PHE A 138 -7.38 11.93 2.79
CA PHE A 138 -6.97 10.83 1.90
C PHE A 138 -6.71 11.39 0.49
N VAL A 139 -5.51 11.18 -0.04
CA VAL A 139 -5.15 11.60 -1.39
C VAL A 139 -4.91 10.34 -2.22
N TYR A 140 -5.90 9.99 -3.05
CA TYR A 140 -5.79 8.87 -3.97
C TYR A 140 -5.03 9.27 -5.23
N LEU A 141 -3.85 8.66 -5.40
CA LEU A 141 -3.05 8.76 -6.62
C LEU A 141 -3.62 7.82 -7.68
N LYS A 142 -4.53 8.36 -8.49
CA LYS A 142 -5.18 7.63 -9.58
C LYS A 142 -4.24 7.52 -10.77
N ILE A 143 -3.93 6.29 -11.15
CA ILE A 143 -3.17 5.99 -12.36
C ILE A 143 -4.07 6.07 -13.60
N GLY A 144 -3.56 6.73 -14.65
CA GLY A 144 -4.18 6.75 -15.98
C GLY A 144 -3.94 5.44 -16.75
N GLN A 145 -4.59 5.29 -17.91
CA GLN A 145 -4.53 4.06 -18.72
C GLN A 145 -3.09 3.65 -19.12
N ASN A 146 -2.26 4.58 -19.58
CA ASN A 146 -0.87 4.26 -19.98
C ASN A 146 -0.01 3.79 -18.79
N ALA A 147 -0.22 4.37 -17.61
CA ALA A 147 0.46 3.94 -16.39
C ALA A 147 -0.05 2.59 -15.89
N HIS A 148 -1.32 2.25 -16.16
CA HIS A 148 -1.91 0.96 -15.86
C HIS A 148 -1.18 -0.16 -16.64
N GLU A 149 -1.02 -0.04 -17.95
CA GLU A 149 -0.29 -1.03 -18.76
C GLU A 149 1.16 -1.20 -18.29
N THR A 150 1.82 -0.10 -17.95
CA THR A 150 3.19 -0.14 -17.42
C THR A 150 3.28 -0.90 -16.10
N LEU A 151 2.32 -0.71 -15.19
CA LEU A 151 2.26 -1.41 -13.91
C LEU A 151 1.96 -2.90 -14.07
N LEU A 152 1.03 -3.26 -14.96
CA LEU A 152 0.77 -4.65 -15.31
C LEU A 152 2.01 -5.31 -15.91
N ASN A 153 2.67 -4.66 -16.87
CA ASN A 153 3.89 -5.18 -17.47
C ASN A 153 5.03 -5.34 -16.44
N ARG A 154 5.16 -4.40 -15.50
CA ARG A 154 6.14 -4.52 -14.40
C ARG A 154 5.80 -5.68 -13.47
N ALA A 155 4.53 -5.86 -13.12
CA ALA A 155 4.11 -7.00 -12.30
C ALA A 155 4.30 -8.33 -13.05
N PHE A 156 4.16 -8.33 -14.37
CA PHE A 156 4.43 -9.49 -15.20
C PHE A 156 5.93 -9.83 -15.23
N THR A 157 6.78 -8.83 -15.50
CA THR A 157 8.24 -9.01 -15.63
C THR A 157 8.95 -9.27 -14.30
N ASN A 158 8.45 -8.68 -13.20
CA ASN A 158 9.02 -8.85 -11.86
C ASN A 158 7.91 -8.98 -10.81
N PRO A 159 7.26 -10.16 -10.72
CA PRO A 159 6.16 -10.38 -9.78
C PRO A 159 6.66 -10.31 -8.34
N LYS A 160 6.19 -9.31 -7.61
CA LYS A 160 6.53 -9.11 -6.21
C LYS A 160 5.50 -9.78 -5.29
N PRO A 161 5.91 -10.28 -4.11
CA PRO A 161 4.99 -10.65 -3.03
C PRO A 161 3.93 -9.57 -2.75
N LEU A 162 2.70 -10.00 -2.46
CA LEU A 162 1.56 -9.12 -2.23
C LEU A 162 0.70 -9.64 -1.08
N TYR A 163 0.04 -8.72 -0.38
CA TYR A 163 -1.07 -9.06 0.51
C TYR A 163 -2.34 -9.37 -0.30
N PHE A 164 -3.08 -10.40 0.11
CA PHE A 164 -4.38 -10.79 -0.45
C PHE A 164 -5.46 -10.89 0.63
N PRO A 165 -6.65 -10.28 0.43
CA PRO A 165 -7.80 -10.53 1.28
C PRO A 165 -8.18 -12.01 1.29
N VAL A 166 -8.55 -12.56 2.45
CA VAL A 166 -8.77 -14.01 2.62
C VAL A 166 -9.82 -14.59 1.65
N PRO A 167 -11.00 -13.96 1.44
CA PRO A 167 -11.99 -14.47 0.48
C PRO A 167 -11.46 -14.46 -0.95
N PHE A 168 -10.83 -13.35 -1.36
CA PHE A 168 -10.22 -13.19 -2.68
C PHE A 168 -9.14 -14.25 -2.92
N PHE A 169 -8.24 -14.45 -1.95
CA PHE A 169 -7.15 -15.41 -2.05
C PHE A 169 -7.67 -16.84 -2.26
N LYS A 170 -8.64 -17.27 -1.44
CA LYS A 170 -9.22 -18.62 -1.54
C LYS A 170 -9.85 -18.87 -2.91
N GLU A 171 -10.67 -17.93 -3.39
CA GLU A 171 -11.33 -18.02 -4.69
C GLU A 171 -10.31 -18.10 -5.84
N ARG A 172 -9.27 -17.26 -5.80
CA ARG A 172 -8.28 -17.16 -6.88
C ARG A 172 -7.35 -18.36 -6.93
N VAL A 173 -6.90 -18.88 -5.79
CA VAL A 173 -6.10 -20.11 -5.75
C VAL A 173 -6.90 -21.29 -6.29
N GLN A 174 -8.17 -21.43 -5.88
CA GLN A 174 -9.03 -22.50 -6.39
C GLN A 174 -9.22 -22.39 -7.91
N SER A 175 -9.51 -21.18 -8.39
CA SER A 175 -9.70 -20.91 -9.83
C SER A 175 -8.44 -21.20 -10.64
N TYR A 176 -7.26 -20.80 -10.13
CA TYR A 176 -5.98 -21.08 -10.77
C TYR A 176 -5.69 -22.58 -10.83
N MET A 177 -5.82 -23.29 -9.70
CA MET A 177 -5.59 -24.74 -9.67
C MET A 177 -6.54 -25.50 -10.59
N GLN A 178 -7.81 -25.08 -10.69
CA GLN A 178 -8.77 -25.67 -11.62
C GLN A 178 -8.41 -25.37 -13.08
N GLN A 179 -8.03 -24.13 -13.40
CA GLN A 179 -7.69 -23.71 -14.76
C GLN A 179 -6.43 -24.41 -15.30
N PHE A 180 -5.45 -24.67 -14.43
CA PHE A 180 -4.16 -25.26 -14.78
C PHE A 180 -4.00 -26.72 -14.31
N GLU A 181 -5.11 -27.37 -13.96
CA GLU A 181 -5.20 -28.79 -13.59
C GLU A 181 -4.18 -29.23 -12.51
N MET A 182 -4.02 -28.39 -11.49
CA MET A 182 -3.08 -28.62 -10.38
C MET A 182 -3.73 -29.48 -9.28
N ASN A 183 -2.94 -30.39 -8.69
CA ASN A 183 -3.43 -31.32 -7.67
C ASN A 183 -3.22 -30.77 -6.25
N ALA A 184 -2.16 -29.98 -6.07
CA ALA A 184 -1.79 -29.38 -4.79
C ALA A 184 -1.29 -27.94 -4.97
N VAL A 185 -1.28 -27.19 -3.87
CA VAL A 185 -0.73 -25.82 -3.87
C VAL A 185 0.77 -25.84 -4.17
N GLU A 186 1.47 -26.89 -3.75
CA GLU A 186 2.89 -27.09 -3.96
C GLU A 186 3.26 -27.30 -5.44
N ASP A 187 2.27 -27.55 -6.32
CA ASP A 187 2.46 -27.60 -7.77
C ASP A 187 2.53 -26.20 -8.40
N ILE A 188 2.03 -25.18 -7.70
CA ILE A 188 1.96 -23.80 -8.20
C ILE A 188 3.37 -23.24 -8.39
N ASP A 189 3.68 -22.75 -9.59
CA ASP A 189 4.80 -21.84 -9.78
C ASP A 189 4.45 -20.47 -9.17
N PRO A 190 5.15 -20.01 -8.12
CA PRO A 190 4.76 -18.81 -7.39
C PRO A 190 4.77 -17.54 -8.25
N ASP A 191 5.69 -17.45 -9.22
CA ASP A 191 5.79 -16.29 -10.10
C ASP A 191 4.68 -16.31 -11.13
N GLU A 192 4.39 -17.47 -11.75
CA GLU A 192 3.28 -17.58 -12.70
C GLU A 192 1.93 -17.30 -12.05
N PHE A 193 1.70 -17.78 -10.81
CA PHE A 193 0.49 -17.45 -10.07
C PHE A 193 0.37 -15.95 -9.82
N LEU A 194 1.46 -15.29 -9.40
CA LEU A 194 1.45 -13.85 -9.18
C LEU A 194 1.18 -13.05 -10.46
N ARG A 195 1.79 -13.43 -11.58
CA ARG A 195 1.53 -12.82 -12.89
C ARG A 195 0.06 -12.96 -13.28
N TRP A 196 -0.52 -14.14 -13.06
CA TRP A 196 -1.91 -14.42 -13.39
C TRP A 196 -2.90 -13.72 -12.44
N VAL A 197 -2.64 -13.68 -11.14
CA VAL A 197 -3.58 -13.15 -10.14
C VAL A 197 -3.56 -11.62 -10.06
N PHE A 198 -2.44 -10.98 -10.41
CA PHE A 198 -2.25 -9.54 -10.22
C PHE A 198 -3.30 -8.68 -10.93
N PRO A 199 -3.69 -8.92 -12.20
CA PRO A 199 -4.75 -8.16 -12.85
C PRO A 199 -6.08 -8.22 -12.08
N TYR A 200 -6.45 -9.39 -11.55
CA TYR A 200 -7.68 -9.54 -10.75
C TYR A 200 -7.59 -8.77 -9.43
N LEU A 201 -6.43 -8.81 -8.76
CA LEU A 201 -6.23 -8.07 -7.51
C LEU A 201 -6.27 -6.58 -7.77
N PHE A 202 -5.61 -6.11 -8.83
CA PHE A 202 -5.58 -4.73 -9.26
C PHE A 202 -7.01 -4.19 -9.46
N GLU A 203 -7.81 -4.86 -10.28
CA GLU A 203 -9.20 -4.46 -10.55
C GLU A 203 -10.06 -4.46 -9.29
N SER A 204 -9.88 -5.44 -8.40
CA SER A 204 -10.61 -5.51 -7.13
C SER A 204 -10.32 -4.34 -6.18
N ARG A 205 -9.16 -3.69 -6.31
CA ARG A 205 -8.72 -2.59 -5.45
C ARG A 205 -9.17 -1.22 -5.93
N LEU A 206 -9.35 -1.02 -7.24
CA LEU A 206 -9.78 0.26 -7.81
C LEU A 206 -11.04 0.84 -7.16
N PRO A 207 -12.16 0.09 -7.01
CA PRO A 207 -13.35 0.64 -6.36
C PRO A 207 -13.14 0.95 -4.88
N LYS A 208 -12.27 0.20 -4.18
CA LYS A 208 -11.96 0.41 -2.76
C LYS A 208 -11.19 1.71 -2.55
N TYR A 209 -10.17 1.97 -3.37
CA TYR A 209 -9.45 3.25 -3.35
C TYR A 209 -10.37 4.42 -3.64
N LYS A 210 -11.23 4.28 -4.66
CA LYS A 210 -12.21 5.31 -5.02
C LYS A 210 -13.15 5.60 -3.85
N ALA A 211 -13.73 4.57 -3.22
CA ALA A 211 -14.64 4.73 -2.09
C ALA A 211 -13.97 5.44 -0.89
N LEU A 212 -12.71 5.10 -0.58
CA LEU A 212 -11.96 5.76 0.48
C LEU A 212 -11.69 7.24 0.16
N ALA A 213 -11.32 7.55 -1.08
CA ALA A 213 -11.11 8.92 -1.52
C ALA A 213 -12.42 9.73 -1.47
N GLU A 214 -13.54 9.18 -1.94
CA GLU A 214 -14.85 9.84 -1.89
C GLU A 214 -15.31 10.10 -0.45
N LYS A 215 -14.99 9.19 0.47
CA LYS A 215 -15.42 9.28 1.88
C LYS A 215 -14.52 10.20 2.72
N TYR A 216 -13.22 10.22 2.48
CA TYR A 216 -12.23 10.85 3.37
C TYR A 216 -11.28 11.84 2.68
N GLY A 217 -11.41 12.10 1.38
CA GLY A 217 -10.58 13.10 0.73
C GLY A 217 -10.82 13.30 -0.75
N VAL A 218 -9.79 13.07 -1.58
CA VAL A 218 -9.81 13.38 -3.02
C VAL A 218 -9.07 12.37 -3.87
N SER A 219 -9.41 12.36 -5.16
CA SER A 219 -8.65 11.67 -6.20
C SER A 219 -7.91 12.69 -7.05
N ILE A 220 -6.62 12.45 -7.29
CA ILE A 220 -5.79 13.23 -8.21
C ILE A 220 -5.12 12.28 -9.20
N SER A 221 -4.93 12.71 -10.46
CA SER A 221 -4.21 11.88 -11.41
C SER A 221 -2.71 11.92 -11.10
N VAL A 222 -2.00 10.81 -11.29
CA VAL A 222 -0.53 10.78 -11.20
C VAL A 222 0.11 11.76 -12.22
N SER A 223 -0.56 12.02 -13.35
CA SER A 223 -0.12 13.04 -14.31
C SER A 223 -0.13 14.45 -13.73
N ASP A 224 -1.09 14.76 -12.85
CA ASP A 224 -1.28 16.13 -12.32
C ASP A 224 -0.19 16.49 -11.29
N ILE A 225 0.52 15.47 -10.78
CA ILE A 225 1.62 15.64 -9.82
C ILE A 225 3.00 15.35 -10.43
N ALA A 226 3.08 15.07 -11.73
CA ALA A 226 4.34 14.77 -12.39
C ALA A 226 5.34 15.94 -12.30
N ASP A 227 4.84 17.17 -12.48
CA ASP A 227 5.64 18.40 -12.51
C ASP A 227 5.62 19.18 -11.19
N VAL A 228 5.13 18.57 -10.11
CA VAL A 228 5.09 19.20 -8.78
C VAL A 228 6.50 19.24 -8.19
N GLU A 229 7.05 20.44 -8.01
CA GLU A 229 8.40 20.66 -7.50
C GLU A 229 8.43 21.32 -6.10
N SER A 230 7.32 21.94 -5.68
CA SER A 230 7.18 22.56 -4.37
C SER A 230 5.96 22.07 -3.59
N GLU A 231 5.97 22.30 -2.28
CA GLU A 231 4.78 22.08 -1.42
C GLU A 231 3.57 22.87 -1.94
N GLN A 232 3.77 24.11 -2.39
CA GLN A 232 2.67 24.95 -2.85
C GLN A 232 2.02 24.39 -4.12
N ASP A 233 2.82 23.85 -5.05
CA ASP A 233 2.29 23.22 -6.28
C ASP A 233 1.42 22.02 -5.92
N PHE A 234 1.90 21.17 -5.01
CA PHE A 234 1.13 20.03 -4.52
C PHE A 234 -0.19 20.46 -3.88
N LEU A 235 -0.14 21.45 -2.99
CA LEU A 235 -1.33 21.96 -2.32
C LEU A 235 -2.33 22.56 -3.31
N ASN A 236 -1.87 23.23 -4.37
CA ASN A 236 -2.73 23.77 -5.41
C ASN A 236 -3.46 22.65 -6.19
N VAL A 237 -2.78 21.55 -6.51
CA VAL A 237 -3.40 20.38 -7.15
C VAL A 237 -4.49 19.77 -6.26
N VAL A 238 -4.19 19.58 -4.97
CA VAL A 238 -5.16 19.07 -3.99
C VAL A 238 -6.34 20.02 -3.80
N ALA A 239 -6.08 21.32 -3.74
CA ALA A 239 -7.11 22.37 -3.62
C ALA A 239 -8.05 22.35 -4.83
N GLY A 240 -7.50 22.33 -6.04
CA GLY A 240 -8.25 22.22 -7.28
C GLY A 240 -9.15 20.98 -7.31
N ALA A 241 -8.63 19.83 -6.89
CA ALA A 241 -9.40 18.59 -6.81
C ALA A 241 -10.51 18.61 -5.74
N LEU A 242 -10.31 19.37 -4.65
CA LEU A 242 -11.35 19.63 -3.62
C LEU A 242 -12.41 20.64 -4.07
N GLY A 243 -12.20 21.35 -5.19
CA GLY A 243 -13.01 22.50 -5.57
C GLY A 243 -12.84 23.70 -4.64
N LYS A 244 -11.68 23.85 -4.00
CA LYS A 244 -11.36 24.91 -3.04
C LYS A 244 -10.08 25.65 -3.44
N SER A 245 -9.89 26.88 -2.97
CA SER A 245 -8.56 27.47 -2.84
C SER A 245 -8.05 27.16 -1.43
N LEU A 246 -6.88 26.51 -1.30
CA LEU A 246 -6.24 26.18 -0.01
C LEU A 246 -5.15 27.18 0.35
#